data_AF-A0A062V4S8-F1
#
_entry.id   AF-A0A062V4S8-F1
#
_cell.length_a   1.000
_cell.length_b   1.000
_cell.length_c   1.000
_cell.angle_alpha   90.00
_cell.angle_beta   90.00
_cell.angle_gamma   90.00
#
_symmetry.space_group_name_H-M   'P 1'
#
loop_
_entity.id
_entity.type
_entity.pdbx_description
1 polymer ?
#
loop_
_entity_poly.entity_id
_entity_poly.type
_entity_poly.pdbx_seq_one_letter_code
_entity_poly.pdbx_strand_id
1 'polypeptide(L)' 'MAEKITKSDKLNEVITKYPQTRDVFIKHGMPKYTGRLPSETLEFFSRMHRVDINQLLDELNMAAGLA' A
#
# COMPACT_ATOMS: atom_id res chain seq x y z
N MET A 1 10.33 17.52 -0.85
CA MET A 1 10.97 16.19 -0.84
C MET A 1 9.84 15.20 -0.77
N ALA A 2 9.51 14.50 -1.87
CA ALA A 2 8.44 13.52 -1.82
C ALA A 2 8.97 12.30 -1.07
N GLU A 3 8.52 12.13 0.17
CA GLU A 3 8.94 11.03 1.03
C GLU A 3 8.40 9.72 0.45
N LYS A 4 9.29 8.75 0.19
CA LYS A 4 8.92 7.43 -0.31
C LYS A 4 7.93 6.77 0.65
N ILE A 5 7.02 5.98 0.11
CA ILE A 5 6.11 5.14 0.90
C ILE A 5 6.97 4.14 1.67
N THR A 6 6.80 4.07 2.98
CA THR A 6 7.53 3.16 3.88
C THR A 6 6.59 2.17 4.55
N LYS A 7 7.12 1.06 5.07
CA LYS A 7 6.31 0.05 5.77
C LYS A 7 5.57 0.56 7.02
N SER A 8 6.02 1.69 7.56
CA SER A 8 5.44 2.38 8.71
C SER A 8 4.24 3.25 8.32
N ASP A 9 4.11 3.59 7.04
CA ASP A 9 2.96 4.33 6.53
C ASP A 9 1.69 3.52 6.68
N LYS A 10 0.59 4.24 6.89
CA LYS A 10 -0.72 3.63 6.95
C LYS A 10 -1.28 3.45 5.55
N LEU A 11 -1.83 2.27 5.31
CA LEU A 11 -2.43 1.91 4.03
C LEU A 11 -3.54 2.89 3.63
N ASN A 12 -4.39 3.30 4.56
CA ASN A 12 -5.43 4.29 4.28
C ASN A 12 -4.86 5.64 3.84
N GLU A 13 -3.79 6.11 4.47
CA GLU A 13 -3.14 7.38 4.10
C GLU A 13 -2.47 7.27 2.73
N VAL A 14 -1.78 6.16 2.47
CA VAL A 14 -1.13 5.89 1.17
C VAL A 14 -2.16 5.86 0.05
N ILE A 15 -3.26 5.14 0.21
CA ILE A 15 -4.32 5.08 -0.82
C ILE A 15 -5.05 6.42 -0.95
N THR A 16 -5.21 7.16 0.15
CA THR A 16 -5.84 8.50 0.11
C THR A 16 -4.95 9.50 -0.64
N LYS A 17 -3.63 9.48 -0.40
CA LYS A 17 -2.65 10.32 -1.12
C LYS A 17 -2.45 9.86 -2.56
N TYR A 18 -2.41 8.55 -2.78
CA TYR A 18 -2.08 7.90 -4.04
C TYR A 18 -3.15 6.85 -4.40
N PRO A 19 -4.32 7.24 -4.91
CA PRO A 19 -5.41 6.31 -5.21
C PRO A 19 -5.04 5.22 -6.22
N GLN A 20 -4.05 5.47 -7.08
CA GLN A 20 -3.46 4.50 -8.01
C GLN A 20 -2.80 3.29 -7.32
N THR A 21 -2.27 3.47 -6.10
CA THR A 21 -1.67 2.37 -5.33
C THR A 21 -2.69 1.30 -4.93
N ARG A 22 -3.99 1.63 -4.96
CA ARG A 22 -5.08 0.70 -4.63
C ARG A 22 -5.05 -0.56 -5.52
N ASP A 23 -4.68 -0.41 -6.78
CA ASP A 23 -4.61 -1.53 -7.71
C ASP A 23 -3.48 -2.51 -7.34
N VAL A 24 -2.34 -1.99 -6.88
CA VAL A 24 -1.21 -2.77 -6.36
C VAL A 24 -1.67 -3.64 -5.18
N PHE A 25 -2.39 -3.06 -4.22
CA PHE A 25 -2.91 -3.84 -3.09
C PHE A 25 -3.86 -4.96 -3.54
N ILE A 26 -4.76 -4.67 -4.47
CA ILE A 26 -5.72 -5.66 -5.00
C ILE A 26 -4.96 -6.81 -5.69
N LYS A 27 -3.93 -6.50 -6.47
CA LYS A 27 -3.05 -7.47 -7.13
C LYS A 27 -2.31 -8.37 -6.13
N HIS A 28 -1.93 -7.82 -4.98
CA HIS A 28 -1.28 -8.53 -3.87
C HIS A 28 -2.24 -9.28 -2.94
N GLY A 29 -3.52 -9.41 -3.31
CA GLY A 29 -4.50 -10.20 -2.55
C GLY A 29 -5.27 -9.40 -1.50
N MET A 30 -5.24 -8.07 -1.57
CA MET A 30 -6.20 -7.25 -0.83
C MET A 30 -7.58 -7.41 -1.46
N PRO A 31 -8.63 -7.76 -0.70
CA PRO A 31 -9.99 -7.73 -1.24
C PRO A 31 -10.32 -6.31 -1.73
N LYS A 32 -11.10 -6.19 -2.80
CA LYS A 32 -11.57 -4.87 -3.26
C LYS A 32 -12.41 -4.24 -2.15
N TYR A 33 -11.80 -3.36 -1.36
CA TYR A 33 -12.50 -2.57 -0.36
C TYR A 33 -13.44 -1.61 -1.09
N THR A 34 -14.74 -1.82 -0.91
CA THR A 34 -15.80 -0.92 -1.40
C THR A 34 -16.25 0.09 -0.35
N GLY A 35 -15.64 0.06 0.85
CA GLY A 35 -15.99 0.89 2.01
C GLY A 35 -14.77 1.52 2.69
N ARG A 36 -14.76 1.51 4.03
CA ARG A 36 -13.69 2.13 4.83
C ARG A 36 -12.39 1.35 4.69
N LEU A 37 -11.35 2.02 4.20
CA LEU A 37 -10.00 1.46 4.17
C LEU A 37 -9.48 1.25 5.60
N PRO A 38 -8.80 0.13 5.87
CA PRO A 38 -8.23 -0.10 7.19
C PRO A 38 -7.07 0.89 7.42
N SER A 39 -7.03 1.49 8.60
CA SER A 39 -5.94 2.35 9.05
C SER A 39 -4.79 1.54 9.67
N GLU A 40 -4.48 0.41 9.04
CA GLU A 40 -3.36 -0.47 9.38
C GLU A 40 -2.08 -0.03 8.66
N THR A 41 -0.92 -0.44 9.17
CA THR A 41 0.37 -0.20 8.51
C THR A 41 0.59 -1.20 7.38
N LEU A 42 1.39 -0.80 6.39
CA LEU A 42 1.76 -1.70 5.29
C LEU A 42 2.48 -2.96 5.77
N GLU A 43 3.27 -2.86 6.83
CA GLU A 43 3.91 -4.04 7.46
C GLU A 43 2.87 -5.05 7.98
N PHE A 44 1.79 -4.56 8.60
CA PHE A 44 0.72 -5.41 9.12
C PHE A 44 -0.04 -6.09 7.98
N PHE A 45 -0.38 -5.33 6.94
CA PHE A 45 -1.02 -5.84 5.73
C PHE A 45 -0.18 -6.95 5.08
N SER A 46 1.11 -6.68 4.87
CA SER A 46 2.07 -7.63 4.30
C SER A 46 2.16 -8.92 5.11
N ARG A 47 2.23 -8.83 6.44
CA ARG A 47 2.25 -10.01 7.32
C ARG A 47 0.95 -10.79 7.27
N MET A 48 -0.19 -10.11 7.29
CA MET A 48 -1.52 -10.74 7.31
C MET A 48 -1.84 -11.45 6.00
N HIS A 49 -1.46 -10.86 4.86
CA HIS A 49 -1.67 -11.41 3.53
C HIS A 49 -0.50 -12.27 3.02
N ARG A 50 0.57 -12.45 3.81
CA ARG A 50 1.82 -13.12 3.42
C ARG A 50 2.41 -12.57 2.11
N VAL A 51 2.36 -11.26 1.96
CA VAL A 51 2.94 -10.51 0.84
C VAL A 51 4.33 -10.03 1.25
N ASP A 52 5.30 -9.99 0.34
CA ASP A 52 6.61 -9.43 0.66
C ASP A 52 6.54 -7.91 0.77
N ILE A 53 6.88 -7.36 1.95
CA ILE A 53 6.79 -5.93 2.20
C ILE A 53 7.70 -5.13 1.27
N ASN A 54 8.88 -5.65 0.90
CA ASN A 54 9.80 -4.92 0.04
C ASN A 54 9.24 -4.80 -1.37
N GLN A 55 8.69 -5.91 -1.89
CA GLN A 55 8.07 -5.93 -3.21
C GLN A 55 6.82 -5.05 -3.25
N LEU A 56 6.00 -5.08 -2.20
CA LEU A 56 4.84 -4.21 -2.08
C LEU A 56 5.27 -2.74 -2.09
N LEU A 57 6.25 -2.36 -1.27
CA LEU A 57 6.75 -0.98 -1.22
C LEU A 57 7.31 -0.52 -2.57
N ASP A 58 8.02 -1.38 -3.30
CA ASP A 58 8.54 -1.05 -4.62
C ASP A 58 7.41 -0.76 -5.60
N GLU A 59 6.44 -1.66 -5.74
CA GLU A 59 5.28 -1.45 -6.62
C GLU A 59 4.43 -0.24 -6.18
N LEU A 60 4.30 0.02 -4.88
CA LEU A 60 3.60 1.20 -4.36
C LEU A 60 4.32 2.49 -4.71
N ASN A 61 5.65 2.55 -4.53
CA ASN A 61 6.44 3.73 -4.89
C ASN A 61 6.45 3.95 -6.40
N MET A 62 6.55 2.88 -7.19
CA MET A 62 6.42 2.95 -8.65
C MET A 62 5.04 3.47 -9.07
N ALA A 63 3.96 2.90 -8.54
CA ALA A 63 2.61 3.34 -8.84
C ALA A 63 2.38 4.79 -8.38
N ALA A 64 2.96 5.21 -7.26
CA ALA A 64 2.87 6.58 -6.77
C ALA A 64 3.71 7.60 -7.58
N GLY A 65 4.57 7.15 -8.50
CA GLY A 65 5.50 8.01 -9.24
C GLY A 65 6.65 8.54 -8.36
N LEU A 66 7.00 7.82 -7.30
CA LEU A 66 8.07 8.14 -6.35
C LEU A 66 9.35 7.33 -6.60
N ALA A 67 9.33 6.47 -7.63
CA ALA A 67 10.45 5.63 -8.06
C ALA A 67 11.37 6.37 -9.04
#